data_AF-A0A2P2IFY8-F1
#
_entry.id   AF-A0A2P2IFY8-F1
#
_cell.length_a   1.000
_cell.length_b   1.000
_cell.length_c   1.000
_cell.angle_alpha   90.00
_cell.angle_beta   90.00
_cell.angle_gamma   90.00
#
_symmetry.space_group_name_H-M   'P 1'
#
loop_
_entity.id
_entity.type
_entity.pdbx_description
1 polymer ?
#
loop_
_entity_poly.entity_id
_entity_poly.type
_entity_poly.pdbx_seq_one_letter_code
_entity_poly.pdbx_strand_id
1 'polypeptide(L)'
;WTIETRGSIVNFNVLTDTGECVGYTYVERVATLYNIHLRTGCVCNPGACQLYLDISSDALQQQHKAGHICGDTQDIVNGRPTGSVRISFGYSSSYDDADTFLQMIRDCFVSGPLLLETDWMIEELREIGICNQNHSDENLIETHSIGGNVLQHADDSSNKQFIGAH
;
A
#
# COMPACT_ATOMS: atom_id res chain seq x y z
N TRP A 1 10.40 -11.86 10.29
CA TRP A 1 9.65 -12.51 9.20
C TRP A 1 10.54 -12.45 7.99
N THR A 2 10.88 -13.56 7.34
CA THR A 2 11.82 -13.54 6.22
C THR A 2 11.11 -13.39 4.87
N ILE A 3 11.70 -12.67 3.92
CA ILE A 3 11.20 -12.51 2.54
C ILE A 3 10.82 -13.86 1.89
N GLU A 4 11.56 -14.92 2.20
CA GLU A 4 11.35 -16.28 1.66
C GLU A 4 10.00 -16.93 2.06
N THR A 5 9.32 -16.39 3.08
CA THR A 5 8.06 -16.96 3.60
C THR A 5 6.81 -16.18 3.18
N ARG A 6 6.95 -15.10 2.41
CA ARG A 6 5.82 -14.26 1.99
C ARG A 6 5.27 -14.70 0.64
N GLY A 7 3.94 -14.72 0.52
CA GLY A 7 3.25 -14.96 -0.74
C GLY A 7 3.25 -13.72 -1.65
N SER A 8 2.86 -13.90 -2.91
CA SER A 8 2.84 -12.83 -3.92
C SER A 8 1.62 -11.89 -3.83
N ILE A 9 0.94 -11.87 -2.69
CA ILE A 9 -0.29 -11.12 -2.47
C ILE A 9 -0.06 -10.11 -1.35
N VAL A 10 -0.41 -8.85 -1.61
CA VAL A 10 -0.38 -7.78 -0.62
C VAL A 10 -1.79 -7.23 -0.47
N ASN A 11 -2.30 -7.21 0.77
CA ASN A 11 -3.54 -6.53 1.13
C ASN A 11 -3.19 -5.24 1.86
N PHE A 12 -3.82 -4.14 1.50
CA PHE A 12 -3.53 -2.83 2.07
C PHE A 12 -4.76 -1.92 2.00
N ASN A 13 -4.71 -0.85 2.79
CA ASN A 13 -5.61 0.29 2.69
C ASN A 13 -4.76 1.53 2.43
N VAL A 14 -5.30 2.46 1.64
CA VAL A 14 -4.64 3.74 1.38
C VAL A 14 -5.19 4.76 2.37
N LEU A 15 -4.28 5.51 3.00
CA LEU A 15 -4.62 6.59 3.92
C LEU A 15 -4.24 7.92 3.27
N THR A 16 -5.05 8.94 3.55
CA THR A 16 -4.74 10.34 3.24
C THR A 16 -3.68 10.87 4.21
N ASP A 17 -3.17 12.08 3.94
CA ASP A 17 -2.27 12.81 4.84
C ASP A 17 -2.91 13.17 6.19
N THR A 18 -4.24 13.25 6.26
CA THR A 18 -5.00 13.40 7.51
C THR A 18 -5.22 12.08 8.26
N GLY A 19 -4.80 10.94 7.68
CA GLY A 19 -4.98 9.60 8.24
C GLY A 19 -6.34 8.96 7.95
N GLU A 20 -7.20 9.62 7.17
CA GLU A 20 -8.49 9.07 6.75
C GLU A 20 -8.31 8.02 5.65
N CYS A 21 -9.08 6.93 5.71
CA CYS A 21 -9.05 5.90 4.67
C CYS A 21 -9.60 6.43 3.35
N VAL A 22 -8.92 6.10 2.27
CA VAL A 22 -9.42 6.27 0.91
C VAL A 22 -10.25 5.04 0.54
N GLY A 23 -11.43 5.26 -0.03
CA GLY A 23 -12.33 4.17 -0.42
C GLY A 23 -11.70 3.25 -1.47
N TYR A 24 -11.83 1.93 -1.28
CA TYR A 24 -11.20 0.95 -2.16
C TYR A 24 -11.73 1.01 -3.60
N THR A 25 -12.98 1.44 -3.84
CA THR A 25 -13.54 1.64 -5.19
C THR A 25 -12.84 2.79 -5.90
N TYR A 26 -12.49 3.86 -5.17
CA TYR A 26 -11.72 4.95 -5.75
C TYR A 26 -10.31 4.49 -6.14
N VAL A 27 -9.64 3.74 -5.27
CA VAL A 27 -8.31 3.18 -5.57
C VAL A 27 -8.35 2.24 -6.78
N GLU A 28 -9.35 1.36 -6.88
CA GLU A 28 -9.56 0.48 -8.04
C GLU A 28 -9.75 1.27 -9.35
N ARG A 29 -10.59 2.31 -9.31
CA ARG A 29 -10.87 3.14 -10.50
C ARG A 29 -9.63 3.89 -10.97
N VAL A 30 -8.85 4.44 -10.04
CA VAL A 30 -7.56 5.08 -10.37
C VAL A 30 -6.60 4.05 -10.95
N ALA A 31 -6.46 2.89 -10.33
CA ALA A 31 -5.58 1.82 -10.82
C ALA A 31 -5.94 1.37 -12.25
N THR A 32 -7.24 1.34 -12.58
CA THR A 32 -7.70 1.02 -13.94
C THR A 32 -7.18 2.01 -14.99
N LEU A 33 -7.00 3.29 -14.64
CA LEU A 33 -6.41 4.29 -15.54
C LEU A 33 -4.93 4.03 -15.82
N TYR A 34 -4.24 3.33 -14.92
CA TYR A 34 -2.86 2.85 -15.09
C TYR A 34 -2.80 1.43 -15.67
N ASN A 35 -3.93 0.91 -16.16
CA ASN A 35 -4.05 -0.45 -16.70
C ASN A 35 -3.73 -1.55 -15.66
N ILE A 36 -3.99 -1.27 -14.38
CA ILE A 36 -3.82 -2.20 -13.26
C ILE A 36 -5.20 -2.66 -12.78
N HIS A 37 -5.39 -3.97 -12.64
CA HIS A 37 -6.62 -4.55 -12.13
C HIS A 37 -6.42 -5.05 -10.69
N LEU A 38 -7.00 -4.33 -9.73
CA LEU A 38 -6.97 -4.66 -8.31
C LEU A 38 -8.20 -5.46 -7.91
N ARG A 39 -8.09 -6.21 -6.81
CA ARG A 39 -9.27 -6.83 -6.17
C ARG A 39 -9.62 -6.05 -4.93
N THR A 40 -10.90 -5.71 -4.77
CA THR A 40 -11.36 -4.88 -3.66
C THR A 40 -12.59 -5.46 -2.97
N GLY A 41 -12.85 -4.97 -1.76
CA GLY A 41 -14.00 -5.36 -0.95
C GLY A 41 -13.64 -6.40 0.11
N CYS A 42 -14.68 -6.95 0.73
CA CYS A 42 -14.54 -7.71 1.97
C CYS A 42 -15.61 -8.80 2.18
N VAL A 43 -16.80 -8.63 1.62
CA VAL A 43 -17.98 -9.40 2.05
C VAL A 43 -17.95 -10.87 1.61
N CYS A 44 -16.98 -11.30 0.78
CA CYS A 44 -16.82 -12.72 0.48
C CYS A 44 -16.11 -13.51 1.61
N ASN A 45 -15.48 -12.83 2.58
CA ASN A 45 -14.94 -13.43 3.79
C ASN A 45 -15.16 -12.50 5.01
N PRO A 46 -16.40 -12.44 5.53
CA PRO A 46 -16.77 -11.50 6.59
C PRO A 46 -15.97 -11.71 7.88
N GLY A 47 -15.59 -12.95 8.21
CA GLY A 47 -14.79 -13.25 9.40
C GLY A 47 -13.36 -12.69 9.33
N ALA A 48 -12.74 -12.71 8.14
CA ALA A 48 -11.43 -12.10 7.97
C ALA A 48 -11.49 -10.58 8.11
N CYS A 49 -12.49 -9.92 7.51
CA CYS A 49 -12.63 -8.47 7.66
C CYS A 49 -12.94 -8.05 9.09
N GLN A 50 -13.77 -8.84 9.78
CA GLN A 50 -14.07 -8.58 11.18
C GLN A 50 -12.79 -8.54 12.01
N LEU A 51 -11.88 -9.48 11.75
CA LEU A 51 -10.59 -9.58 12.43
C LEU A 51 -9.60 -8.48 12.01
N TYR A 52 -9.42 -8.25 10.70
CA TYR A 52 -8.37 -7.37 10.17
C TYR A 52 -8.76 -5.88 10.13
N LEU A 53 -10.05 -5.56 10.10
CA LEU A 53 -10.57 -4.19 10.06
C LEU A 53 -11.25 -3.77 11.36
N ASP A 54 -11.19 -4.62 12.41
CA ASP A 54 -11.82 -4.39 13.71
C ASP A 54 -13.30 -3.98 13.57
N ILE A 55 -14.06 -4.75 12.79
CA ILE A 55 -15.50 -4.50 12.59
C ILE A 55 -16.27 -5.25 13.69
N SER A 56 -17.22 -4.59 14.34
CA SER A 56 -18.07 -5.27 15.33
C SER A 56 -19.06 -6.21 14.64
N SER A 57 -19.51 -7.27 15.33
CA SER A 57 -20.53 -8.18 14.80
C SER A 57 -21.81 -7.44 14.42
N ASP A 58 -22.18 -6.43 15.21
CA ASP A 58 -23.38 -5.63 14.99
C ASP A 58 -23.23 -4.74 13.75
N ALA A 59 -22.06 -4.11 13.57
CA ALA A 59 -21.77 -3.30 12.39
C ALA A 59 -21.79 -4.16 11.12
N LEU A 60 -21.18 -5.35 11.15
CA LEU A 60 -21.20 -6.30 10.04
C LEU A 60 -22.62 -6.75 9.69
N GLN A 61 -23.44 -7.02 10.71
CA GLN A 61 -24.82 -7.44 10.50
C GLN A 61 -25.71 -6.30 9.97
N GLN A 62 -25.45 -5.06 10.39
CA GLN A 62 -26.08 -3.87 9.83
C GLN A 62 -25.66 -3.66 8.38
N GLN A 63 -24.38 -3.81 8.07
CA GLN A 63 -23.88 -3.73 6.70
C GLN A 63 -24.57 -4.75 5.80
N HIS A 64 -24.62 -6.01 6.22
CA HIS A 64 -25.31 -7.06 5.47
C HIS A 64 -26.81 -6.75 5.28
N LYS A 65 -27.50 -6.25 6.32
CA LYS A 65 -28.92 -5.85 6.23
C LYS A 65 -29.14 -4.65 5.30
N ALA A 66 -28.16 -3.76 5.18
CA ALA A 66 -28.18 -2.64 4.26
C ALA A 66 -27.86 -3.05 2.80
N GLY A 67 -27.64 -4.34 2.54
CA GLY A 67 -27.40 -4.88 1.20
C GLY A 67 -25.94 -4.79 0.75
N HIS A 68 -25.00 -4.63 1.68
CA HIS A 68 -23.57 -4.63 1.34
C HIS A 68 -23.14 -5.97 0.74
N ILE A 69 -22.37 -5.89 -0.34
CA ILE A 69 -21.81 -7.05 -1.05
C ILE A 69 -20.32 -6.82 -1.36
N CYS A 70 -19.61 -7.88 -1.73
CA CYS A 70 -18.19 -7.77 -2.01
C CYS A 70 -17.98 -6.98 -3.30
N GLY A 71 -17.16 -5.93 -3.23
CA GLY A 71 -16.92 -5.05 -4.38
C GLY A 71 -18.10 -4.11 -4.67
N ASP A 72 -18.98 -3.87 -3.69
CA ASP A 72 -19.89 -2.73 -3.79
C ASP A 72 -19.14 -1.40 -3.71
N THR A 73 -19.87 -0.30 -3.87
CA THR A 73 -19.30 1.06 -3.80
C THR A 73 -19.40 1.69 -2.41
N GLN A 74 -19.77 0.90 -1.40
CA GLN A 74 -19.92 1.38 -0.03
C GLN A 74 -18.65 1.10 0.78
N ASP A 75 -17.59 1.81 0.41
CA ASP A 75 -16.23 1.50 0.84
C ASP A 75 -15.91 1.94 2.28
N ILE A 76 -16.62 2.94 2.81
CA ILE A 76 -16.36 3.56 4.11
C ILE A 76 -17.69 3.77 4.84
N VAL A 77 -17.79 3.23 6.06
CA VAL A 77 -18.95 3.42 6.95
C VAL A 77 -18.45 3.96 8.28
N ASN A 78 -18.96 5.12 8.70
CA ASN A 78 -18.53 5.81 9.94
C ASN A 78 -17.01 6.05 10.01
N GLY A 79 -16.38 6.37 8.88
CA GLY A 79 -14.92 6.59 8.80
C GLY A 79 -14.07 5.32 8.84
N ARG A 80 -14.69 4.13 8.96
CA ARG A 80 -13.98 2.85 8.90
C ARG A 80 -14.11 2.21 7.52
N PRO A 81 -13.02 1.68 6.95
CA PRO A 81 -13.09 0.95 5.69
C PRO A 81 -13.92 -0.33 5.88
N THR A 82 -14.81 -0.60 4.94
CA THR A 82 -15.63 -1.82 4.95
C THR A 82 -14.93 -3.00 4.30
N GLY A 83 -13.78 -2.77 3.66
CA GLY A 83 -12.94 -3.79 3.04
C GLY A 83 -11.53 -3.33 2.78
N SER A 84 -10.81 -4.06 1.91
CA SER A 84 -9.42 -3.74 1.59
C SER A 84 -9.14 -3.80 0.09
N VAL A 85 -8.00 -3.25 -0.29
CA VAL A 85 -7.43 -3.39 -1.63
C VAL A 85 -6.43 -4.54 -1.60
N ARG A 86 -6.47 -5.37 -2.64
CA ARG A 86 -5.58 -6.50 -2.82
C ARG A 86 -4.91 -6.44 -4.18
N ILE A 87 -3.59 -6.44 -4.16
CA ILE A 87 -2.76 -6.69 -5.33
C ILE A 87 -2.21 -8.12 -5.26
N SER A 88 -2.09 -8.75 -6.42
CA SER A 88 -1.61 -10.14 -6.53
C SER A 88 -0.69 -10.23 -7.74
N PHE A 89 0.58 -10.53 -7.49
CA PHE A 89 1.56 -10.76 -8.54
C PHE A 89 1.56 -12.25 -8.90
N GLY A 90 1.46 -12.53 -10.19
CA GLY A 90 1.42 -13.90 -10.73
C GLY A 90 2.68 -14.22 -11.51
N TYR A 91 2.70 -15.42 -12.09
CA TYR A 91 3.78 -15.85 -12.98
C TYR A 91 4.03 -14.88 -14.15
N SER A 92 2.97 -14.25 -14.67
CA SER A 92 3.05 -13.29 -15.77
C SER A 92 3.37 -11.86 -15.33
N SER A 93 3.52 -11.61 -14.02
CA SER A 93 3.89 -10.30 -13.51
C SER A 93 5.39 -10.08 -13.60
N SER A 94 5.77 -8.87 -13.95
CA SER A 94 7.15 -8.39 -14.07
C SER A 94 7.48 -7.37 -12.98
N TYR A 95 8.76 -7.01 -12.87
CA TYR A 95 9.18 -5.90 -12.01
C TYR A 95 8.58 -4.57 -12.50
N ASP A 96 8.47 -4.38 -13.81
CA ASP A 96 7.86 -3.18 -14.40
C ASP A 96 6.38 -3.02 -14.00
N ASP A 97 5.64 -4.13 -13.79
CA ASP A 97 4.27 -4.08 -13.28
C ASP A 97 4.23 -3.59 -11.82
N ALA A 98 5.21 -3.98 -11.01
CA ALA A 98 5.35 -3.50 -9.63
C ALA A 98 5.74 -2.01 -9.60
N ASP A 99 6.67 -1.60 -10.46
CA ASP A 99 7.07 -0.19 -10.59
C ASP A 99 5.90 0.68 -11.08
N THR A 100 5.12 0.21 -12.05
CA THR A 100 3.92 0.90 -12.53
C THR A 100 2.90 1.07 -11.41
N PHE A 101 2.72 0.04 -10.57
CA PHE A 101 1.85 0.14 -9.39
C PHE A 101 2.37 1.14 -8.37
N LEU A 102 3.67 1.14 -8.05
CA LEU A 102 4.28 2.10 -7.13
C LEU A 102 4.18 3.53 -7.66
N GLN A 103 4.39 3.72 -8.96
CA GLN A 103 4.24 5.01 -9.63
C GLN A 103 2.81 5.54 -9.51
N MET A 104 1.81 4.69 -9.74
CA MET A 104 0.40 5.04 -9.55
C MET A 104 0.10 5.47 -8.11
N ILE A 105 0.61 4.74 -7.11
CA ILE A 105 0.45 5.12 -5.69
C ILE A 105 1.06 6.50 -5.42
N ARG A 106 2.28 6.72 -5.91
CA ARG A 106 3.00 7.98 -5.75
C ARG A 106 2.24 9.16 -6.39
N ASP A 107 1.82 9.02 -7.63
CA ASP A 107 1.24 10.11 -8.41
C ASP A 107 -0.18 10.48 -7.94
N CYS A 108 -0.93 9.51 -7.40
CA CYS A 108 -2.34 9.70 -7.08
C CYS A 108 -2.66 9.82 -5.59
N PHE A 109 -1.81 9.31 -4.70
CA PHE A 109 -2.14 9.19 -3.28
C PHE A 109 -1.07 9.73 -2.32
N VAL A 110 0.11 10.08 -2.81
CA VAL A 110 1.19 10.63 -1.97
C VAL A 110 1.27 12.15 -2.14
N SER A 111 0.97 12.86 -1.05
CA SER A 111 1.18 14.31 -0.96
C SER A 111 2.54 14.58 -0.31
N GLY A 112 3.50 15.10 -1.09
CA GLY A 112 4.84 15.45 -0.60
C GLY A 112 5.92 14.39 -0.90
N PRO A 113 7.11 14.49 -0.28
CA PRO A 113 8.19 13.55 -0.53
C PRO A 113 7.86 12.16 0.02
N LEU A 114 8.02 11.13 -0.82
CA LEU A 114 7.87 9.74 -0.42
C LEU A 114 9.00 9.36 0.54
N LEU A 115 8.65 9.08 1.79
CA LEU A 115 9.57 8.55 2.79
C LEU A 115 9.41 7.03 2.85
N LEU A 116 10.30 6.31 2.17
CA LEU A 116 10.44 4.87 2.37
C LEU A 116 11.46 4.62 3.48
N GLU A 117 11.03 4.04 4.59
CA GLU A 117 11.95 3.46 5.57
C GLU A 117 12.49 2.15 4.98
N THR A 118 13.63 2.22 4.29
CA THR A 118 14.25 1.05 3.62
C THR A 118 15.26 0.33 4.47
N ASP A 119 15.52 0.81 5.70
CA ASP A 119 16.60 0.30 6.55
C ASP A 119 16.42 -1.20 6.83
N TRP A 120 15.19 -1.63 7.13
CA TRP A 120 14.87 -3.05 7.31
C TRP A 120 15.13 -3.89 6.06
N MET A 121 14.89 -3.32 4.87
CA MET A 121 15.02 -4.02 3.60
C MET A 121 16.49 -4.17 3.20
N ILE A 122 17.31 -3.15 3.48
CA ILE A 122 18.75 -3.17 3.22
C ILE A 122 19.47 -4.13 4.18
N GLU A 123 19.08 -4.17 5.45
CA GLU A 123 19.63 -5.12 6.43
C GLU A 123 19.37 -6.56 5.97
N GLU A 124 18.14 -6.87 5.56
CA GLU A 124 17.75 -8.21 5.13
C GLU A 124 18.40 -8.58 3.78
N LEU A 125 18.45 -7.66 2.80
CA LEU A 125 19.10 -7.89 1.49
C LEU A 125 20.62 -8.15 1.59
N ARG A 126 21.28 -7.64 2.64
CA ARG A 126 22.69 -7.95 2.93
C ARG A 126 22.87 -9.36 3.46
N GLU A 127 21.94 -9.84 4.29
CA GLU A 127 21.98 -11.21 4.85
C GLU A 127 21.80 -12.28 3.77
N ILE A 128 20.94 -12.04 2.77
CA ILE A 128 20.74 -12.92 1.59
C ILE A 128 21.81 -12.74 0.49
N GLY A 129 22.83 -11.90 0.72
CA GLY A 129 23.99 -11.75 -0.17
C GLY A 129 23.71 -11.07 -1.51
N ILE A 130 22.56 -10.39 -1.65
CA ILE A 130 22.17 -9.68 -2.88
C ILE A 130 22.86 -8.30 -2.93
N CYS A 131 23.16 -7.71 -1.77
CA CYS A 131 23.80 -6.40 -1.67
C CYS A 131 25.19 -6.52 -1.04
N ASN A 132 26.24 -6.68 -1.85
CA ASN A 132 27.63 -6.64 -1.39
C ASN A 132 28.17 -5.21 -1.48
N GLN A 133 28.50 -4.62 -0.33
CA GLN A 133 29.26 -3.39 -0.30
C GLN A 133 30.70 -3.64 -0.75
N ASN A 134 31.14 -2.90 -1.78
CA ASN A 134 32.48 -2.31 -1.90
C ASN A 134 32.53 -1.42 -3.15
N HIS A 135 32.17 -0.14 -3.03
CA HIS A 135 33.08 0.94 -3.41
C HIS A 135 32.54 2.28 -2.88
N SER A 136 33.41 2.99 -2.18
CA SER A 136 33.36 4.42 -1.98
C SER A 136 33.29 5.12 -3.34
N ASP A 137 32.10 5.61 -3.72
CA ASP A 137 31.90 6.69 -4.67
C ASP A 137 30.58 7.38 -4.30
N GLU A 138 30.68 8.63 -3.83
CA GLU A 138 29.59 9.53 -3.50
C GLU A 138 28.71 9.94 -4.71
N ASN A 139 28.65 9.17 -5.81
CA ASN A 139 27.95 9.59 -7.03
C ASN A 139 27.37 8.44 -7.85
N LEU A 140 26.53 7.58 -7.26
CA LEU A 140 25.70 6.63 -8.03
C LEU A 140 24.34 6.38 -7.37
N ILE A 141 23.70 7.46 -6.95
CA ILE A 141 22.28 7.62 -7.23
C ILE A 141 22.25 8.79 -8.21
N GLU A 142 22.42 8.50 -9.50
CA GLU A 142 21.83 9.39 -10.49
C GLU A 142 20.34 9.36 -10.19
N THR A 143 19.95 10.35 -9.41
CA THR A 143 18.68 11.01 -9.55
C THR A 143 18.45 11.14 -11.06
N HIS A 144 17.60 10.29 -11.62
CA HIS A 144 16.73 10.78 -12.67
C HIS A 144 15.88 11.86 -12.01
N SER A 145 16.46 13.05 -11.97
CA SER A 145 15.82 14.29 -11.64
C SER A 145 14.69 14.46 -12.63
N ILE A 146 13.49 14.09 -12.22
CA ILE A 146 12.31 14.85 -12.60
C ILE A 146 11.96 15.71 -11.39
N GLY A 147 12.74 16.79 -11.27
CA GLY A 147 12.40 18.05 -10.62
C GLY A 147 11.84 17.99 -9.20
N GLY A 148 12.71 18.14 -8.21
CA GLY A 148 12.31 18.53 -6.86
C GLY A 148 13.48 18.50 -5.89
N ASN A 149 13.97 19.67 -5.50
CA ASN A 149 15.08 19.85 -4.56
C ASN A 149 14.88 19.07 -3.25
N VAL A 150 15.85 18.21 -2.91
CA VAL A 150 15.97 17.59 -1.58
C VAL A 150 16.70 18.58 -0.67
N LEU A 151 16.02 19.07 0.37
CA LEU A 151 16.66 19.80 1.47
C LEU A 151 17.07 18.81 2.57
N GLN A 152 18.33 18.93 2.99
CA GLN A 152 18.97 18.16 4.05
C GLN A 152 18.39 18.51 5.43
N HIS A 153 18.17 17.46 6.23
CA HIS A 153 18.01 17.43 7.69
C HIS A 153 17.33 18.63 8.37
N ALA A 154 16.07 18.42 8.75
CA ALA A 154 15.48 19.06 9.93
C ALA A 154 14.80 17.97 10.77
N ASP A 155 15.25 17.92 12.02
CA ASP A 155 14.72 17.15 13.14
C ASP A 155 13.26 17.57 13.39
N ASP A 156 12.28 16.75 13.02
CA ASP A 156 10.90 16.98 13.48
C ASP A 156 10.09 15.67 13.54
N SER A 157 9.80 15.25 14.78
CA SER A 157 9.19 13.98 15.16
C SER A 157 7.67 13.91 14.93
N SER A 158 7.16 14.45 13.82
CA SER A 158 5.71 14.69 13.67
C SER A 158 5.16 14.58 12.24
N ASN A 159 5.52 13.55 11.48
CA ASN A 159 4.62 13.05 10.41
C ASN A 159 5.08 11.69 9.89
N LYS A 160 4.42 10.61 10.32
CA LYS A 160 4.67 9.26 9.78
C LYS A 160 3.43 8.81 9.01
N GLN A 161 3.49 8.86 7.68
CA GLN A 161 2.51 8.19 6.83
C GLN A 161 2.83 6.68 6.85
N PHE A 162 1.97 5.91 7.52
CA PHE A 162 2.08 4.45 7.56
C PHE A 162 1.20 3.84 6.47
N ILE A 163 1.82 3.14 5.52
CA ILE A 163 1.11 2.14 4.71
C ILE A 163 1.08 0.86 5.54
N GLY A 164 -0.02 0.65 6.27
CA GLY A 164 -0.21 -0.55 7.07
C GLY A 164 -0.55 -1.75 6.17
N ALA A 165 0.35 -2.74 6.14
CA ALA A 165 0.04 -4.09 5.70
C ALA A 165 0.04 -5.01 6.93
N HIS A 166 -1.08 -5.68 7.20
CA HIS A 166 -1.18 -6.72 8.21
C HIS A 166 -0.89 -8.10 7.60
#